data_AF-A0AAD9V407-F1
#
_entry.id   AF-A0AAD9V407-F1
#
_cell.length_a   1.000
_cell.length_b   1.000
_cell.length_c   1.000
_cell.angle_alpha   90.00
_cell.angle_beta   90.00
_cell.angle_gamma   90.00
#
_symmetry.space_group_name_H-M   'P 1'
#
loop_
_entity.id
_entity.type
_entity.pdbx_description
1 polymer ?
#
loop_
_entity_poly.entity_id
_entity_poly.type
_entity_poly.pdbx_seq_one_letter_code
_entity_poly.pdbx_strand_id
1 'polypeptide(L)'
;MPEYLPVNRAISRNDAIENYFSLGFTGSEILTLLLNVHGIRLSLRQLRRILKNRGCTRREQSTDMGIIVRAVEGELRGSGSIIGYRSMHQRLTTDHELIVTRNIVRQVIKILDPEGVEARSRHRLRRRNHSTKGPNYLWHIDGYDKIKPFGFCVHGAIDGYSRKILWLEVSSSNNDPGIITKYYLDYVRQIGGTSRVIRADRGTENGNIAVTQQFFRRLARDDFGAEKSLMYGRSTANQRIEAWWGILRKQCSDWWIKYFKDLRDAGLFCDDDIVHRECLKFCVMDLLQMELHKVARLWNTHRIRPSANPESPSGRPDYLYFIPRANHTRDYLTQVGVDEVDIAEEYCAQEPSLRGCSPYFNELAEMIMEDEGLEMPNTVKEAQDLYIALLGLIDNL
;
A
#
# COMPACT_ATOMS: atom_id res chain seq x y z
N MET A 1 -24.55 -23.73 -3.22
CA MET A 1 -23.08 -23.89 -3.43
C MET A 1 -22.68 -23.22 -4.74
N PRO A 2 -21.43 -22.75 -4.90
CA PRO A 2 -21.00 -22.02 -6.09
C PRO A 2 -21.03 -22.87 -7.37
N GLU A 3 -21.46 -22.28 -8.49
CA GLU A 3 -21.66 -22.95 -9.79
C GLU A 3 -20.37 -23.33 -10.53
N TYR A 4 -19.20 -22.91 -10.03
CA TYR A 4 -17.89 -23.24 -10.56
C TYR A 4 -17.33 -24.57 -10.03
N LEU A 5 -18.02 -25.22 -9.09
CA LEU A 5 -17.57 -26.51 -8.54
C LEU A 5 -17.94 -27.64 -9.52
N PRO A 6 -16.99 -28.53 -9.88
CA PRO A 6 -17.20 -29.59 -10.86
C PRO A 6 -18.22 -30.65 -10.44
N VAL A 7 -18.57 -30.69 -9.16
CA VAL A 7 -19.57 -31.60 -8.56
C VAL A 7 -21.00 -31.21 -9.00
N ASN A 8 -21.24 -29.96 -9.40
CA ASN A 8 -22.58 -29.39 -9.49
C ASN A 8 -23.27 -29.52 -10.87
N ARG A 9 -22.57 -30.02 -11.91
CA ARG A 9 -23.04 -29.91 -13.31
C ARG A 9 -23.44 -31.21 -14.01
N ALA A 10 -23.18 -32.39 -13.43
CA ALA A 10 -23.43 -33.66 -14.12
C ALA A 10 -24.58 -34.45 -13.50
N ILE A 11 -25.70 -34.55 -14.22
CA ILE A 11 -26.90 -35.32 -13.82
C ILE A 11 -26.72 -36.82 -14.14
N SER A 12 -25.85 -37.17 -15.09
CA SER A 12 -25.49 -38.56 -15.42
C SER A 12 -24.02 -38.72 -15.83
N ARG A 13 -23.53 -39.97 -15.83
CA ARG A 13 -22.18 -40.36 -16.28
C ARG A 13 -21.81 -39.79 -17.65
N ASN A 14 -22.73 -39.86 -18.60
CA ASN A 14 -22.44 -39.45 -19.97
C ASN A 14 -22.42 -37.92 -20.10
N ASP A 15 -23.26 -37.23 -19.32
CA ASP A 15 -23.29 -35.76 -19.29
C ASP A 15 -22.02 -35.19 -18.64
N ALA A 16 -21.48 -35.88 -17.62
CA ALA A 16 -20.16 -35.55 -17.05
C ALA A 16 -19.05 -35.65 -18.11
N ILE A 17 -19.07 -36.72 -18.92
CA ILE A 17 -18.09 -36.95 -19.99
C ILE A 17 -18.17 -35.85 -21.04
N GLU A 18 -19.38 -35.49 -21.49
CA GLU A 18 -19.60 -34.44 -22.49
C GLU A 18 -19.17 -33.07 -21.97
N ASN A 19 -19.52 -32.74 -20.73
CA ASN A 19 -19.15 -31.48 -20.10
C ASN A 19 -17.62 -31.36 -19.96
N TYR A 20 -16.94 -32.38 -19.43
CA TYR A 20 -15.48 -32.33 -19.38
C TYR A 20 -14.84 -32.30 -20.77
N PHE A 21 -15.46 -32.93 -21.75
CA PHE A 21 -14.99 -32.88 -23.11
C PHE A 21 -15.13 -31.48 -23.73
N SER A 22 -16.26 -30.78 -23.52
CA SER A 22 -16.51 -29.42 -24.02
C SER A 22 -15.61 -28.39 -23.33
N LEU A 23 -15.31 -28.58 -22.04
CA LEU A 23 -14.31 -27.80 -21.29
C LEU A 23 -12.86 -28.04 -21.73
N GLY A 24 -12.62 -28.98 -22.64
CA GLY A 24 -11.32 -29.21 -23.29
C GLY A 24 -10.39 -30.20 -22.58
N PHE A 25 -10.82 -30.84 -21.49
CA PHE A 25 -10.01 -31.82 -20.74
C PHE A 25 -9.56 -32.99 -21.62
N THR A 26 -8.30 -33.40 -21.55
CA THR A 26 -7.78 -34.57 -22.25
C THR A 26 -8.46 -35.85 -21.78
N GLY A 27 -8.43 -36.90 -22.60
CA GLY A 27 -9.05 -38.19 -22.24
C GLY A 27 -8.55 -38.75 -20.91
N SER A 28 -7.26 -38.57 -20.58
CA SER A 28 -6.69 -38.94 -19.28
C SER A 28 -7.25 -38.10 -18.13
N GLU A 29 -7.37 -36.78 -18.30
CA GLU A 29 -7.92 -35.89 -17.28
C GLU A 29 -9.39 -36.18 -17.02
N ILE A 30 -10.18 -36.43 -18.07
CA ILE A 30 -11.59 -36.84 -17.96
C ILE A 30 -11.71 -38.11 -17.10
N LEU A 31 -10.87 -39.13 -17.35
CA LEU A 31 -10.90 -40.37 -16.55
C LEU A 31 -10.54 -40.12 -15.08
N THR A 32 -9.52 -39.30 -14.82
CA THR A 32 -9.09 -38.96 -13.46
C THR A 32 -10.17 -38.17 -12.71
N LEU A 33 -10.84 -37.22 -13.37
CA LEU A 33 -11.95 -36.46 -12.79
C LEU A 33 -13.16 -37.35 -12.52
N LEU A 34 -13.52 -38.23 -13.46
CA LEU A 34 -14.63 -39.17 -13.27
C LEU A 34 -14.36 -40.11 -12.09
N LEU A 35 -13.13 -40.61 -11.94
CA LEU A 35 -12.78 -41.49 -10.84
C LEU A 35 -12.79 -40.77 -9.49
N ASN A 36 -12.11 -39.63 -9.38
CA ASN A 36 -11.84 -38.99 -8.08
C ASN A 36 -12.95 -38.04 -7.63
N VAL A 37 -13.72 -37.45 -8.56
CA VAL A 37 -14.79 -36.50 -8.24
C VAL A 37 -16.16 -37.17 -8.28
N HIS A 38 -16.38 -38.10 -9.21
CA HIS A 38 -17.69 -38.74 -9.42
C HIS A 38 -17.74 -40.22 -9.00
N GLY A 39 -16.61 -40.82 -8.60
CA GLY A 39 -16.54 -42.25 -8.24
C GLY A 39 -16.72 -43.21 -9.43
N ILE A 40 -16.65 -42.72 -10.67
CA ILE A 40 -16.94 -43.48 -11.89
C ILE A 40 -15.64 -44.05 -12.47
N ARG A 41 -15.52 -45.38 -12.47
CA ARG A 41 -14.42 -46.10 -13.12
C ARG A 41 -14.72 -46.36 -14.60
N LEU A 42 -13.89 -45.84 -15.49
CA LEU A 42 -13.97 -46.05 -16.93
C LEU A 42 -12.58 -46.33 -17.52
N SER A 43 -12.53 -47.20 -18.54
CA SER A 43 -11.34 -47.36 -19.38
C SER A 43 -11.32 -46.32 -20.50
N LEU A 44 -10.13 -46.02 -21.02
CA LEU A 44 -9.96 -45.12 -22.17
C LEU A 44 -10.74 -45.60 -23.41
N ARG A 45 -10.87 -46.92 -23.59
CA ARG A 45 -11.66 -47.52 -24.68
C ARG A 45 -13.15 -47.21 -24.53
N GLN A 46 -13.69 -47.32 -23.31
CA GLN A 46 -15.08 -46.98 -23.02
C GLN A 46 -15.34 -45.48 -23.19
N LEU A 47 -14.44 -44.62 -22.70
CA LEU A 47 -14.53 -43.16 -22.88
C LEU A 47 -14.58 -42.78 -24.37
N ARG A 48 -13.65 -43.31 -25.18
CA ARG A 48 -13.62 -43.07 -26.64
C ARG A 48 -14.90 -43.53 -27.33
N ARG A 49 -15.46 -44.67 -26.92
CA ARG A 49 -16.73 -45.18 -27.46
C ARG A 49 -17.91 -44.26 -27.12
N ILE A 50 -17.97 -43.77 -25.88
CA ILE A 50 -19.04 -42.84 -25.43
C ILE A 50 -18.95 -41.53 -26.21
N LEU A 51 -17.76 -40.93 -26.29
CA LEU A 51 -17.54 -39.69 -27.05
C LEU A 51 -17.90 -39.86 -28.53
N LYS A 52 -17.54 -40.99 -29.15
CA LYS A 52 -17.90 -41.30 -30.54
C LYS A 52 -19.41 -41.43 -30.73
N ASN A 53 -20.10 -42.16 -29.85
CA ASN A 53 -21.55 -42.36 -29.92
C ASN A 53 -22.34 -41.06 -29.70
N ARG A 54 -21.75 -40.08 -29.01
CA ARG A 54 -22.33 -38.76 -28.76
C ARG A 54 -21.87 -37.69 -29.78
N GLY A 55 -21.09 -38.08 -30.79
CA GLY A 55 -20.63 -37.15 -31.84
C GLY A 55 -19.58 -36.14 -31.38
N CYS A 56 -18.95 -36.35 -30.22
CA CYS A 56 -17.97 -35.43 -29.65
C CYS A 56 -16.61 -35.57 -30.38
N THR A 57 -16.36 -34.74 -31.39
CA THR A 57 -15.08 -34.68 -32.12
C THR A 57 -14.44 -33.30 -32.00
N ARG A 58 -13.10 -33.24 -31.91
CA ARG A 58 -12.36 -31.97 -31.71
C ARG A 58 -11.87 -31.31 -33.01
N ARG A 59 -11.94 -32.02 -34.14
CA ARG A 59 -11.23 -31.64 -35.37
C ARG A 59 -12.12 -31.15 -36.51
N GLU A 60 -13.45 -31.28 -36.41
CA GLU A 60 -14.34 -31.07 -37.57
C GLU A 60 -15.39 -29.96 -37.39
N GLN A 61 -15.46 -29.32 -36.23
CA GLN A 61 -16.43 -28.24 -35.96
C GLN A 61 -15.66 -26.98 -35.56
N SER A 62 -15.29 -26.12 -36.51
CA SER A 62 -14.86 -24.76 -36.18
C SER A 62 -16.09 -23.88 -36.14
N THR A 63 -16.29 -23.12 -35.06
CA THR A 63 -17.34 -22.10 -35.03
C THR A 63 -17.06 -21.05 -36.09
N ASP A 64 -18.13 -20.45 -36.66
CA ASP A 64 -18.01 -19.42 -37.68
C ASP A 64 -17.17 -18.23 -37.19
N MET A 65 -16.34 -17.69 -38.08
CA MET A 65 -15.41 -16.61 -37.77
C MET A 65 -16.12 -15.34 -37.31
N GLY A 66 -17.31 -15.03 -37.83
CA GLY A 66 -18.09 -13.86 -37.43
C GLY A 66 -18.65 -13.98 -36.01
N ILE A 67 -18.91 -15.20 -35.53
CA ILE A 67 -19.31 -15.45 -34.14
C ILE A 67 -18.10 -15.30 -33.21
N ILE A 68 -16.95 -15.84 -33.59
CA ILE A 68 -15.70 -15.74 -32.83
C ILE A 68 -15.29 -14.27 -32.66
N VAL A 69 -15.32 -13.48 -33.73
CA VAL A 69 -14.96 -12.05 -33.69
C VAL A 69 -15.88 -11.28 -32.74
N ARG A 70 -17.20 -11.49 -32.82
CA ARG A 70 -18.17 -10.82 -31.94
C ARG A 70 -17.98 -11.19 -30.47
N ALA A 71 -17.70 -12.45 -30.17
CA ALA A 71 -17.43 -12.90 -28.80
C ALA A 71 -16.14 -12.29 -28.25
N VAL A 72 -15.06 -12.23 -29.04
CA VAL A 72 -13.82 -11.55 -28.65
C VAL A 72 -14.06 -10.06 -28.42
N GLU A 73 -14.79 -9.40 -29.32
CA GLU A 73 -15.12 -7.98 -29.17
C GLU A 73 -15.94 -7.70 -27.90
N GLY A 74 -16.90 -8.57 -27.58
CA GLY A 74 -17.67 -8.51 -26.32
C GLY A 74 -16.78 -8.64 -25.09
N GLU A 75 -15.86 -9.62 -25.06
CA GLU A 75 -14.91 -9.80 -23.97
C GLU A 75 -13.94 -8.61 -23.81
N LEU A 76 -13.49 -8.04 -24.94
CA LEU A 76 -12.59 -6.87 -24.95
C LEU A 76 -13.27 -5.60 -24.42
N ARG A 77 -14.61 -5.50 -24.43
CA ARG A 77 -15.35 -4.39 -23.79
C ARG A 77 -15.40 -4.50 -22.26
N GLY A 78 -15.00 -5.65 -21.70
CA GLY A 78 -15.05 -5.93 -20.27
C GLY A 78 -13.70 -6.38 -19.70
N SER A 79 -13.77 -7.29 -18.72
CA SER A 79 -12.58 -7.85 -18.06
C SER A 79 -11.68 -8.68 -19.00
N GLY A 80 -12.15 -9.02 -20.20
CA GLY A 80 -11.36 -9.71 -21.22
C GLY A 80 -10.31 -8.81 -21.88
N SER A 81 -10.41 -7.48 -21.75
CA SER A 81 -9.40 -6.54 -22.26
C SER A 81 -8.01 -6.72 -21.65
N ILE A 82 -7.92 -7.28 -20.44
CA ILE A 82 -6.66 -7.41 -19.70
C ILE A 82 -6.00 -8.78 -19.84
N ILE A 83 -6.68 -9.79 -20.40
CA ILE A 83 -6.17 -11.16 -20.47
C ILE A 83 -5.46 -11.46 -21.79
N GLY A 84 -4.49 -12.37 -21.75
CA GLY A 84 -3.77 -12.80 -22.95
C GLY A 84 -4.58 -13.77 -23.83
N TYR A 85 -4.16 -13.99 -25.07
CA TYR A 85 -4.88 -14.83 -26.04
C TYR A 85 -5.12 -16.28 -25.56
N ARG A 86 -4.25 -16.84 -24.70
CA ARG A 86 -4.44 -18.18 -24.12
C ARG A 86 -5.63 -18.22 -23.16
N SER A 87 -5.74 -17.21 -22.30
CA SER A 87 -6.86 -17.08 -21.37
C SER A 87 -8.14 -16.67 -22.09
N MET A 88 -8.03 -15.80 -23.11
CA MET A 88 -9.18 -15.46 -23.97
C MET A 88 -9.72 -16.71 -24.67
N HIS A 89 -8.84 -17.55 -25.24
CA HIS A 89 -9.25 -18.83 -25.81
C HIS A 89 -9.99 -19.70 -24.80
N GLN A 90 -9.49 -19.80 -23.57
CA GLN A 90 -10.16 -20.58 -22.53
C GLN A 90 -11.55 -20.02 -22.18
N ARG A 91 -11.71 -18.69 -22.08
CA ARG A 91 -13.02 -18.04 -21.89
C ARG A 91 -13.97 -18.28 -23.04
N LEU A 92 -13.51 -18.14 -24.28
CA LEU A 92 -14.35 -18.42 -25.45
C LEU A 92 -14.83 -19.88 -25.46
N THR A 93 -14.00 -20.83 -25.00
CA THR A 93 -14.39 -22.23 -24.87
C THR A 93 -15.31 -22.50 -23.67
N THR A 94 -15.09 -21.81 -22.54
CA THR A 94 -15.76 -22.14 -21.26
C THR A 94 -17.06 -21.36 -21.06
N ASP A 95 -17.07 -20.08 -21.44
CA ASP A 95 -18.16 -19.15 -21.16
C ASP A 95 -19.03 -18.92 -22.40
N HIS A 96 -18.45 -19.04 -23.60
CA HIS A 96 -19.15 -18.84 -24.89
C HIS A 96 -19.35 -20.14 -25.68
N GLU A 97 -18.87 -21.28 -25.15
CA GLU A 97 -18.98 -22.63 -25.76
C GLU A 97 -18.46 -22.70 -27.21
N LEU A 98 -17.50 -21.85 -27.58
CA LEU A 98 -16.97 -21.75 -28.93
C LEU A 98 -15.81 -22.73 -29.17
N ILE A 99 -15.81 -23.33 -30.35
CA ILE A 99 -14.73 -24.19 -30.82
C ILE A 99 -13.82 -23.35 -31.72
N VAL A 100 -12.74 -22.83 -31.13
CA VAL A 100 -11.76 -21.96 -31.80
C VAL A 100 -10.35 -22.42 -31.48
N THR A 101 -9.41 -22.24 -32.41
CA THR A 101 -7.99 -22.52 -32.12
C THR A 101 -7.30 -21.33 -31.47
N ARG A 102 -6.31 -21.59 -30.61
CA ARG A 102 -5.49 -20.54 -29.97
C ARG A 102 -4.87 -19.57 -30.99
N ASN A 103 -4.49 -20.07 -32.16
CA ASN A 103 -3.90 -19.25 -33.22
C ASN A 103 -4.92 -18.28 -33.82
N ILE A 104 -6.16 -18.72 -34.04
CA ILE A 104 -7.24 -17.84 -34.53
C ILE A 104 -7.51 -16.74 -33.50
N VAL A 105 -7.66 -17.08 -32.22
CA VAL A 105 -7.85 -16.10 -31.14
C VAL A 105 -6.70 -15.08 -31.10
N ARG A 106 -5.46 -15.54 -31.24
CA ARG A 106 -4.29 -14.66 -31.28
C ARG A 106 -4.35 -13.66 -32.43
N GLN A 107 -4.74 -14.10 -33.62
CA GLN A 107 -4.84 -13.21 -34.79
C GLN A 107 -6.00 -12.23 -34.65
N VAL A 108 -7.17 -12.71 -34.20
CA VAL A 108 -8.35 -11.86 -33.98
C VAL A 108 -8.07 -10.76 -32.95
N ILE A 109 -7.45 -11.10 -31.80
CA ILE A 109 -7.08 -10.08 -30.80
C ILE A 109 -6.04 -9.10 -31.36
N LYS A 110 -5.08 -9.57 -32.16
CA LYS A 110 -4.08 -8.68 -32.76
C LYS A 110 -4.70 -7.67 -33.73
N ILE A 111 -5.79 -8.04 -34.39
CA ILE A 111 -6.54 -7.17 -35.31
C ILE A 111 -7.45 -6.20 -34.52
N LEU A 112 -8.18 -6.71 -33.52
CA LEU A 112 -9.17 -5.94 -32.76
C LEU A 112 -8.55 -5.03 -31.69
N ASP A 113 -7.42 -5.42 -31.11
CA ASP A 113 -6.73 -4.72 -30.01
C ASP A 113 -5.20 -4.71 -30.23
N PRO A 114 -4.70 -4.10 -31.33
CA PRO A 114 -3.27 -4.04 -31.61
C PRO A 114 -2.51 -3.28 -30.51
N GLU A 115 -3.12 -2.22 -29.97
CA GLU A 115 -2.54 -1.42 -28.88
C GLU A 115 -2.43 -2.22 -27.58
N GLY A 116 -3.47 -2.96 -27.18
CA GLY A 116 -3.41 -3.79 -25.99
C GLY A 116 -2.46 -4.98 -26.14
N VAL A 117 -2.33 -5.55 -27.35
CA VAL A 117 -1.30 -6.57 -27.61
C VAL A 117 0.10 -6.00 -27.42
N GLU A 118 0.37 -4.82 -27.96
CA GLU A 118 1.64 -4.12 -27.80
C GLU A 118 1.88 -3.67 -26.35
N ALA A 119 0.84 -3.24 -25.64
CA ALA A 119 0.95 -2.90 -24.23
C ALA A 119 1.30 -4.12 -23.37
N ARG A 120 0.69 -5.29 -23.67
CA ARG A 120 0.97 -6.56 -22.98
C ARG A 120 2.34 -7.13 -23.34
N SER A 121 2.81 -7.00 -24.58
CA SER A 121 4.14 -7.46 -25.01
C SER A 121 5.27 -6.74 -24.28
N ARG A 122 5.06 -5.48 -23.88
CA ARG A 122 6.01 -4.66 -23.11
C ARG A 122 6.16 -5.07 -21.64
N HIS A 123 5.35 -6.00 -21.13
CA HIS A 123 5.36 -6.45 -19.73
C HIS A 123 5.34 -5.32 -18.70
N ARG A 124 4.77 -4.16 -19.05
CA ARG A 124 4.80 -2.95 -18.22
C ARG A 124 3.44 -2.72 -17.59
N LEU A 125 3.40 -2.67 -16.26
CA LEU A 125 2.17 -2.37 -15.52
C LEU A 125 1.63 -0.99 -15.92
N ARG A 126 0.37 -0.94 -16.37
CA ARG A 126 -0.30 0.32 -16.72
C ARG A 126 -0.63 1.06 -15.42
N ARG A 127 0.21 2.00 -15.04
CA ARG A 127 0.01 2.84 -13.85
C ARG A 127 -1.08 3.87 -14.16
N ARG A 128 -2.02 4.07 -13.23
CA ARG A 128 -2.97 5.18 -13.31
C ARG A 128 -2.21 6.50 -13.17
N ASN A 129 -2.55 7.51 -13.97
CA ASN A 129 -1.99 8.84 -13.78
C ASN A 129 -2.51 9.42 -12.47
N HIS A 130 -1.59 9.69 -11.54
CA HIS A 130 -1.89 10.48 -10.34
C HIS A 130 -1.93 11.95 -10.74
N SER A 131 -3.06 12.62 -10.49
CA SER A 131 -3.27 14.05 -10.76
C SER A 131 -3.91 14.71 -9.54
N THR A 132 -3.39 15.88 -9.19
CA THR A 132 -3.82 16.72 -8.07
C THR A 132 -3.78 18.18 -8.53
N LYS A 133 -4.79 18.98 -8.17
CA LYS A 133 -4.98 20.31 -8.76
C LYS A 133 -3.94 21.35 -8.33
N GLY A 134 -3.33 21.19 -7.15
CA GLY A 134 -2.38 22.12 -6.55
C GLY A 134 -2.01 21.67 -5.13
N PRO A 135 -1.12 22.40 -4.44
CA PRO A 135 -0.79 22.09 -3.05
C PRO A 135 -2.03 22.21 -2.14
N ASN A 136 -2.05 21.45 -1.05
CA ASN A 136 -3.16 21.36 -0.10
C ASN A 136 -4.47 20.84 -0.67
N TYR A 137 -4.44 20.31 -1.90
CA TYR A 137 -5.60 19.65 -2.47
C TYR A 137 -5.78 18.24 -1.89
N LEU A 138 -4.67 17.50 -1.76
CA LEU A 138 -4.66 16.13 -1.27
C LEU A 138 -3.41 15.90 -0.42
N TRP A 139 -3.59 15.59 0.86
CA TRP A 139 -2.51 15.09 1.71
C TRP A 139 -2.56 13.57 1.78
N HIS A 140 -1.39 12.95 1.72
CA HIS A 140 -1.21 11.51 1.87
C HIS A 140 -0.56 11.25 3.22
N ILE A 141 -1.23 10.51 4.09
CA ILE A 141 -0.79 10.21 5.46
C ILE A 141 -0.57 8.69 5.57
N ASP A 142 0.51 8.27 6.23
CA ASP A 142 0.85 6.86 6.36
C ASP A 142 1.88 6.58 7.48
N GLY A 143 1.90 5.33 7.95
CA GLY A 143 2.90 4.79 8.87
C GLY A 143 4.02 4.04 8.15
N TYR A 144 5.22 4.06 8.72
CA TYR A 144 6.41 3.35 8.24
C TYR A 144 6.97 2.42 9.32
N ASP A 145 6.68 1.13 9.16
CA ASP A 145 6.91 0.11 10.20
C ASP A 145 8.25 -0.63 10.10
N LYS A 146 9.17 -0.22 9.22
CA LYS A 146 10.39 -1.01 8.97
C LYS A 146 11.38 -1.03 10.13
N ILE A 147 11.31 -0.06 11.04
CA ILE A 147 12.10 0.00 12.28
C ILE A 147 11.28 -0.37 13.53
N LYS A 148 10.00 -0.72 13.37
CA LYS A 148 9.09 -1.15 14.45
C LYS A 148 9.60 -2.34 15.26
N PRO A 149 10.29 -3.34 14.67
CA PRO A 149 10.90 -4.42 15.47
C PRO A 149 11.85 -3.93 16.58
N PHE A 150 12.45 -2.75 16.41
CA PHE A 150 13.38 -2.16 17.39
C PHE A 150 12.70 -1.16 18.33
N GLY A 151 11.36 -1.03 18.28
CA GLY A 151 10.59 -0.14 19.13
C GLY A 151 10.36 1.27 18.56
N PHE A 152 10.69 1.52 17.29
CA PHE A 152 10.53 2.81 16.64
C PHE A 152 9.49 2.72 15.51
N CYS A 153 8.47 3.56 15.56
CA CYS A 153 7.46 3.69 14.50
C CYS A 153 7.57 5.08 13.90
N VAL A 154 7.68 5.19 12.58
CA VAL A 154 7.69 6.50 11.91
C VAL A 154 6.32 6.76 11.31
N HIS A 155 5.82 7.97 11.47
CA HIS A 155 4.59 8.42 10.84
C HIS A 155 4.87 9.69 10.04
N GLY A 156 4.27 9.83 8.87
CA GLY A 156 4.53 10.97 8.02
C GLY A 156 3.36 11.37 7.15
N ALA A 157 3.50 12.55 6.55
CA ALA A 157 2.61 12.98 5.49
C ALA A 157 3.33 13.73 4.38
N ILE A 158 2.74 13.64 3.19
CA ILE A 158 3.25 14.28 1.99
C ILE A 158 2.11 14.94 1.22
N ASP A 159 2.35 16.14 0.71
CA ASP A 159 1.42 16.80 -0.21
C ASP A 159 1.44 16.14 -1.60
N GLY A 160 0.27 15.83 -2.13
CA GLY A 160 0.11 15.06 -3.37
C GLY A 160 0.64 15.77 -4.63
N TYR A 161 0.60 17.10 -4.63
CA TYR A 161 1.02 17.94 -5.76
C TYR A 161 2.51 18.26 -5.71
N SER A 162 2.93 18.94 -4.66
CA SER A 162 4.29 19.45 -4.49
C SER A 162 5.29 18.36 -4.11
N ARG A 163 4.80 17.26 -3.51
CA ARG A 163 5.59 16.19 -2.88
C ARG A 163 6.41 16.70 -1.69
N LYS A 164 5.98 17.79 -1.07
CA LYS A 164 6.55 18.30 0.18
C LYS A 164 6.20 17.34 1.32
N ILE A 165 7.20 16.94 2.10
CA ILE A 165 7.00 16.27 3.38
C ILE A 165 6.49 17.32 4.36
N LEU A 166 5.32 17.04 4.93
CA LEU A 166 4.57 17.92 5.80
C LEU A 166 5.06 17.75 7.24
N TRP A 167 5.04 16.52 7.72
CA TRP A 167 5.66 16.08 8.97
C TRP A 167 6.30 14.70 8.78
N LEU A 168 7.22 14.36 9.67
CA LEU A 168 7.91 13.08 9.69
C LEU A 168 8.41 12.81 11.10
N GLU A 169 7.58 12.12 11.88
CA GLU A 169 7.75 11.97 13.32
C GLU A 169 8.00 10.51 13.69
N VAL A 170 8.80 10.29 14.73
CA VAL A 170 9.01 8.97 15.33
C VAL A 170 8.36 8.87 16.70
N SER A 171 7.75 7.72 16.96
CA SER A 171 7.14 7.35 18.24
C SER A 171 7.46 5.91 18.61
N SER A 172 7.07 5.50 19.81
CA SER A 172 7.11 4.10 20.22
C SER A 172 6.01 3.23 19.58
N SER A 173 4.93 3.85 19.10
CA SER A 173 3.76 3.17 18.54
C SER A 173 3.05 4.02 17.49
N ASN A 174 2.68 3.41 16.36
CA ASN A 174 1.76 3.97 15.37
C ASN A 174 0.33 3.41 15.48
N ASN A 175 0.02 2.66 16.53
CA ASN A 175 -1.32 2.11 16.73
C ASN A 175 -2.24 3.06 17.50
N ASP A 176 -1.70 4.14 18.08
CA ASP A 176 -2.46 5.11 18.86
C ASP A 176 -2.99 6.24 17.96
N PRO A 177 -4.31 6.34 17.74
CA PRO A 177 -4.89 7.41 16.93
C PRO A 177 -4.67 8.81 17.50
N GLY A 178 -4.51 8.95 18.82
CA GLY A 178 -4.28 10.22 19.49
C GLY A 178 -2.92 10.81 19.14
N ILE A 179 -1.87 10.00 19.18
CA ILE A 179 -0.50 10.41 18.82
C ILE A 179 -0.43 10.81 17.35
N ILE A 180 -1.02 10.01 16.45
CA ILE A 180 -1.05 10.32 15.02
C ILE A 180 -1.81 11.62 14.74
N THR A 181 -2.92 11.85 15.47
CA THR A 181 -3.71 13.08 15.35
C THR A 181 -2.95 14.29 15.88
N LYS A 182 -2.14 14.13 16.93
CA LYS A 182 -1.27 15.19 17.44
C LYS A 182 -0.33 15.72 16.37
N TYR A 183 0.37 14.84 15.64
CA TYR A 183 1.25 15.25 14.54
C TYR A 183 0.53 16.02 13.43
N TYR A 184 -0.69 15.58 13.10
CA TYR A 184 -1.53 16.27 12.13
C TYR A 184 -1.96 17.66 12.63
N LEU A 185 -2.39 17.78 13.89
CA LEU A 185 -2.82 19.04 14.49
C LEU A 185 -1.68 20.04 14.65
N ASP A 186 -0.49 19.59 15.08
CA ASP A 186 0.70 20.45 15.17
C ASP A 186 1.04 21.04 13.80
N TYR A 187 0.96 20.23 12.74
CA TYR A 187 1.18 20.73 11.38
C TYR A 187 0.09 21.71 10.94
N VAL A 188 -1.19 21.40 11.19
CA VAL A 188 -2.32 22.30 10.90
C VAL A 188 -2.15 23.64 11.61
N ARG A 189 -1.75 23.62 12.89
CA ARG A 189 -1.45 24.82 13.67
C ARG A 189 -0.32 25.62 13.05
N GLN A 190 0.77 24.95 12.66
CA GLN A 190 1.94 25.59 12.07
C GLN A 190 1.62 26.33 10.77
N ILE A 191 0.78 25.75 9.90
CA ILE A 191 0.46 26.34 8.60
C ILE A 191 -0.85 27.16 8.59
N GLY A 192 -1.60 27.16 9.69
CA GLY A 192 -2.88 27.87 9.84
C GLY A 192 -4.05 27.26 9.08
N GLY A 193 -4.03 25.95 8.79
CA GLY A 193 -5.09 25.30 8.03
C GLY A 193 -4.83 23.85 7.65
N THR A 194 -5.80 23.25 6.97
CA THR A 194 -5.75 21.85 6.49
C THR A 194 -5.99 21.73 4.99
N SER A 195 -5.68 20.57 4.42
CA SER A 195 -6.00 20.22 3.04
C SER A 195 -7.49 20.08 2.78
N ARG A 196 -7.88 20.10 1.50
CA ARG A 196 -9.26 19.75 1.09
C ARG A 196 -9.61 18.31 1.37
N VAL A 197 -8.67 17.41 1.07
CA VAL A 197 -8.84 15.97 1.18
C VAL A 197 -7.62 15.37 1.84
N ILE A 198 -7.83 14.55 2.85
CA ILE A 198 -6.81 13.65 3.38
C ILE A 198 -7.06 12.27 2.79
N ARG A 199 -5.98 11.60 2.39
CA ARG A 199 -5.98 10.18 2.05
C ARG A 199 -5.12 9.44 3.05
N ALA A 200 -5.72 8.42 3.62
CA ALA A 200 -5.08 7.50 4.53
C ALA A 200 -5.54 6.07 4.21
N ASP A 201 -4.77 5.11 4.70
CA ASP A 201 -5.14 3.72 4.60
C ASP A 201 -6.28 3.37 5.57
N ARG A 202 -7.01 2.30 5.26
CA ARG A 202 -8.07 1.78 6.14
C ARG A 202 -7.45 1.13 7.38
N GLY A 203 -7.15 1.94 8.37
CA GLY A 203 -6.71 1.55 9.71
C GLY A 203 -7.48 2.31 10.78
N THR A 204 -7.63 1.71 11.95
CA THR A 204 -8.25 2.35 13.12
C THR A 204 -7.40 3.51 13.64
N GLU A 205 -6.09 3.46 13.39
CA GLU A 205 -5.09 4.49 13.70
C GLU A 205 -5.43 5.87 13.10
N ASN A 206 -6.18 5.93 12.00
CA ASN A 206 -6.54 7.18 11.32
C ASN A 206 -7.96 7.68 11.69
N GLY A 207 -8.62 7.04 12.66
CA GLY A 207 -9.99 7.38 13.06
C GLY A 207 -10.13 8.81 13.58
N ASN A 208 -9.23 9.23 14.47
CA ASN A 208 -9.27 10.57 15.05
C ASN A 208 -8.97 11.66 14.01
N ILE A 209 -8.01 11.44 13.10
CA ILE A 209 -7.79 12.34 11.95
C ILE A 209 -9.06 12.50 11.11
N ALA A 210 -9.84 11.43 10.92
CA ALA A 210 -11.10 11.51 10.18
C ALA A 210 -12.08 12.48 10.82
N VAL A 211 -12.30 12.33 12.12
CA VAL A 211 -13.21 13.17 12.89
C VAL A 211 -12.74 14.63 12.85
N THR A 212 -11.47 14.87 13.13
CA THR A 212 -10.87 16.21 13.14
C THR A 212 -10.94 16.88 11.76
N GLN A 213 -10.62 16.16 10.68
CA GLN A 213 -10.67 16.69 9.33
C GLN A 213 -12.10 17.04 8.91
N GLN A 214 -13.07 16.21 9.27
CA GLN A 214 -14.49 16.52 9.06
C GLN A 214 -14.93 17.76 9.84
N PHE A 215 -14.47 17.90 11.09
CA PHE A 215 -14.73 19.07 11.92
C PHE A 215 -14.19 20.35 11.28
N PHE A 216 -12.91 20.39 10.87
CA PHE A 216 -12.33 21.55 10.19
C PHE A 216 -13.01 21.87 8.85
N ARG A 217 -13.52 20.85 8.16
CA ARG A 217 -14.15 20.98 6.84
C ARG A 217 -15.68 21.07 6.90
N ARG A 218 -16.29 21.21 8.08
CA ARG A 218 -17.75 21.18 8.28
C ARG A 218 -18.51 22.29 7.56
N LEU A 219 -17.89 23.47 7.39
CA LEU A 219 -18.47 24.63 6.71
C LEU A 219 -18.02 24.77 5.25
N ALA A 220 -17.23 23.83 4.74
CA ALA A 220 -16.71 23.90 3.39
C ALA A 220 -17.82 23.68 2.35
N ARG A 221 -17.80 24.49 1.29
CA ARG A 221 -18.83 24.50 0.22
C ARG A 221 -18.40 23.81 -1.08
N ASP A 222 -17.24 23.15 -1.08
CA ASP A 222 -16.78 22.37 -2.24
C ASP A 222 -17.20 20.90 -2.14
N ASP A 223 -16.98 20.14 -3.21
CA ASP A 223 -17.41 18.74 -3.35
C ASP A 223 -16.89 17.79 -2.26
N PHE A 224 -15.86 18.21 -1.52
CA PHE A 224 -15.19 17.44 -0.47
C PHE A 224 -15.36 18.09 0.92
N GLY A 225 -16.47 18.78 1.17
CA GLY A 225 -16.81 19.26 2.52
C GLY A 225 -17.15 18.13 3.50
N ALA A 226 -16.94 18.38 4.79
CA ALA A 226 -17.29 17.50 5.90
C ALA A 226 -16.86 16.03 5.68
N GLU A 227 -17.78 15.06 5.71
CA GLU A 227 -17.54 13.62 5.59
C GLU A 227 -16.73 13.20 4.33
N LYS A 228 -16.79 13.99 3.25
CA LYS A 228 -16.09 13.72 2.00
C LYS A 228 -14.64 14.21 1.98
N SER A 229 -14.20 14.89 3.04
CA SER A 229 -12.84 15.41 3.18
C SER A 229 -11.81 14.35 3.58
N LEU A 230 -12.24 13.10 3.82
CA LEU A 230 -11.35 11.95 4.02
C LEU A 230 -11.63 10.86 2.98
N MET A 231 -10.57 10.35 2.36
CA MET A 231 -10.62 9.23 1.44
C MET A 231 -9.84 8.04 1.98
N TYR A 232 -10.56 7.04 2.47
CA TYR A 232 -9.98 5.75 2.78
C TYR A 232 -9.65 4.96 1.51
N GLY A 233 -8.37 4.66 1.32
CA GLY A 233 -7.86 3.87 0.21
C GLY A 233 -7.23 2.55 0.66
N ARG A 234 -6.88 1.70 -0.31
CA ARG A 234 -5.83 0.69 -0.10
C ARG A 234 -4.47 1.40 -0.17
N SER A 235 -3.42 0.88 0.47
CA SER A 235 -2.02 1.34 0.35
C SER A 235 -1.59 1.67 -1.09
N THR A 236 -1.98 0.83 -2.04
CA THR A 236 -1.74 1.03 -3.50
C THR A 236 -2.31 2.34 -4.08
N ALA A 237 -3.22 3.02 -3.37
CA ALA A 237 -3.79 4.33 -3.70
C ALA A 237 -3.10 5.48 -2.94
N ASN A 238 -2.33 5.20 -1.89
CA ASN A 238 -1.52 6.14 -1.12
C ASN A 238 -0.12 6.36 -1.76
N GLN A 239 -0.12 6.51 -3.10
CA GLN A 239 1.06 6.31 -3.93
C GLN A 239 2.23 7.24 -3.64
N ARG A 240 1.96 8.48 -3.19
CA ARG A 240 3.00 9.49 -3.00
C ARG A 240 3.88 9.18 -1.80
N ILE A 241 3.25 8.87 -0.67
CA ILE A 241 3.97 8.57 0.56
C ILE A 241 4.61 7.19 0.50
N GLU A 242 3.92 6.20 -0.05
CA GLU A 242 4.47 4.85 -0.27
C GLU A 242 5.70 4.85 -1.20
N ALA A 243 5.65 5.63 -2.29
CA ALA A 243 6.82 5.80 -3.15
C ALA A 243 7.97 6.50 -2.42
N TRP A 244 7.64 7.44 -1.53
CA TRP A 244 8.61 8.18 -0.74
C TRP A 244 9.24 7.32 0.37
N TRP A 245 8.51 6.40 0.99
CA TRP A 245 9.08 5.41 1.91
C TRP A 245 10.20 4.60 1.29
N GLY A 246 10.07 4.25 0.00
CA GLY A 246 11.16 3.60 -0.75
C GLY A 246 12.43 4.45 -0.88
N ILE A 247 12.32 5.78 -0.80
CA ILE A 247 13.44 6.72 -0.80
C ILE A 247 14.03 6.83 0.61
N LEU A 248 13.18 7.03 1.63
CA LEU A 248 13.58 7.05 3.04
C LEU A 248 14.35 5.77 3.41
N ARG A 249 13.90 4.62 2.90
CA ARG A 249 14.58 3.33 3.04
C ARG A 249 16.04 3.41 2.58
N LYS A 250 16.24 3.77 1.32
CA LYS A 250 17.55 3.77 0.66
C LYS A 250 18.51 4.83 1.19
N GLN A 251 17.99 5.96 1.68
CA GLN A 251 18.80 7.13 2.01
C GLN A 251 19.07 7.30 3.52
N CYS A 252 18.29 6.63 4.39
CA CYS A 252 18.39 6.82 5.83
C CYS A 252 18.11 5.52 6.58
N SER A 253 16.87 5.00 6.55
CA SER A 253 16.49 3.95 7.49
C SER A 253 17.15 2.58 7.26
N ASP A 254 17.71 2.28 6.07
CA ASP A 254 18.54 1.08 5.88
C ASP A 254 19.77 1.07 6.81
N TRP A 255 20.37 2.24 7.05
CA TRP A 255 21.53 2.36 7.93
C TRP A 255 21.14 2.05 9.38
N TRP A 256 20.07 2.66 9.90
CA TRP A 256 19.54 2.38 11.24
C TRP A 256 19.16 0.91 11.43
N ILE A 257 18.52 0.32 10.43
CA ILE A 257 18.13 -1.09 10.48
C ILE A 257 19.34 -1.99 10.53
N LYS A 258 20.41 -1.66 9.79
CA LYS A 258 21.66 -2.39 9.89
C LYS A 258 22.29 -2.20 11.27
N TYR A 259 22.37 -0.96 11.76
CA TYR A 259 22.92 -0.64 13.07
C TYR A 259 22.23 -1.43 14.20
N PHE A 260 20.90 -1.44 14.25
CA PHE A 260 20.17 -2.20 15.27
C PHE A 260 20.29 -3.72 15.11
N LYS A 261 20.40 -4.22 13.86
CA LYS A 261 20.70 -5.64 13.63
C LYS A 261 22.09 -6.01 14.12
N ASP A 262 23.08 -5.18 13.88
CA ASP A 262 24.45 -5.42 14.32
C ASP A 262 24.52 -5.45 15.86
N LEU A 263 23.77 -4.59 16.57
CA LEU A 263 23.64 -4.66 18.04
C LEU A 263 23.03 -5.99 18.52
N ARG A 264 21.97 -6.45 17.86
CA ARG A 264 21.32 -7.72 18.18
C ARG A 264 22.23 -8.91 17.90
N ASP A 265 22.89 -8.91 16.74
CA ASP A 265 23.77 -10.00 16.31
C ASP A 265 25.04 -10.08 17.19
N ALA A 266 25.46 -8.96 17.78
CA ALA A 266 26.51 -8.90 18.81
C ALA A 266 26.04 -9.34 20.21
N GLY A 267 24.75 -9.63 20.40
CA GLY A 267 24.16 -9.99 21.70
C GLY A 267 23.97 -8.82 22.65
N LEU A 268 24.08 -7.57 22.17
CA LEU A 268 23.93 -6.35 22.98
C LEU A 268 22.48 -5.87 23.09
N PHE A 269 21.58 -6.40 22.26
CA PHE A 269 20.16 -6.01 22.25
C PHE A 269 19.27 -7.24 22.12
N CYS A 270 18.26 -7.31 23.00
CA CYS A 270 17.22 -8.34 22.99
C CYS A 270 15.85 -7.67 22.76
N ASP A 271 15.16 -8.06 21.69
CA ASP A 271 13.84 -7.52 21.33
C ASP A 271 12.69 -8.07 22.19
N ASP A 272 12.93 -9.16 22.91
CA ASP A 272 11.99 -9.71 23.89
C ASP A 272 12.15 -9.09 25.28
N ASP A 273 13.22 -8.33 25.52
CA ASP A 273 13.50 -7.69 26.81
C ASP A 273 12.96 -6.25 26.85
N ILE A 274 12.08 -5.98 27.81
CA ILE A 274 11.43 -4.68 27.97
C ILE A 274 12.46 -3.60 28.36
N VAL A 275 13.40 -3.90 29.27
CA VAL A 275 14.41 -2.94 29.73
C VAL A 275 15.32 -2.56 28.57
N HIS A 276 15.78 -3.54 27.78
CA HIS A 276 16.58 -3.26 26.58
C HIS A 276 15.85 -2.34 25.60
N ARG A 277 14.55 -2.56 25.36
CA ARG A 277 13.77 -1.72 24.45
C ARG A 277 13.57 -0.30 24.99
N GLU A 278 13.30 -0.15 26.28
CA GLU A 278 13.15 1.15 26.92
C GLU A 278 14.49 1.91 26.93
N CYS A 279 15.60 1.28 27.34
CA CYS A 279 16.94 1.85 27.28
C CYS A 279 17.30 2.31 25.85
N LEU A 280 17.05 1.47 24.85
CA LEU A 280 17.38 1.79 23.47
C LEU A 280 16.57 3.00 22.98
N LYS A 281 15.27 3.05 23.27
CA LYS A 281 14.41 4.20 22.93
C LYS A 281 14.92 5.47 23.61
N PHE A 282 15.21 5.41 24.91
CA PHE A 282 15.69 6.55 25.69
C PHE A 282 16.96 7.17 25.09
N CYS A 283 17.92 6.33 24.70
CA CYS A 283 19.19 6.80 24.14
C CYS A 283 19.11 7.27 22.67
N VAL A 284 18.20 6.71 21.87
CA VAL A 284 18.24 6.84 20.39
C VAL A 284 17.10 7.66 19.80
N MET A 285 15.95 7.78 20.48
CA MET A 285 14.74 8.39 19.92
C MET A 285 14.99 9.81 19.40
N ASP A 286 15.65 10.65 20.20
CA ASP A 286 15.90 12.06 19.85
C ASP A 286 16.86 12.17 18.65
N LEU A 287 17.90 11.34 18.59
CA LEU A 287 18.83 11.28 17.46
C LEU A 287 18.13 10.86 16.17
N LEU A 288 17.26 9.86 16.25
CA LEU A 288 16.48 9.39 15.11
C LEU A 288 15.51 10.46 14.62
N GLN A 289 14.81 11.15 15.54
CA GLN A 289 13.93 12.28 15.22
C GLN A 289 14.70 13.41 14.52
N MET A 290 15.88 13.78 15.04
CA MET A 290 16.75 14.79 14.42
C MET A 290 17.16 14.40 12.99
N GLU A 291 17.47 13.13 12.75
CA GLU A 291 17.82 12.66 11.42
C GLU A 291 16.62 12.66 10.46
N LEU A 292 15.43 12.25 10.92
CA LEU A 292 14.21 12.34 10.13
C LEU A 292 13.90 13.79 9.72
N HIS A 293 14.02 14.74 10.64
CA HIS A 293 13.90 16.17 10.35
C HIS A 293 14.92 16.64 9.30
N LYS A 294 16.16 16.16 9.38
CA LYS A 294 17.20 16.45 8.39
C LYS A 294 16.83 15.88 7.02
N VAL A 295 16.33 14.64 6.95
CA VAL A 295 15.86 14.01 5.70
C VAL A 295 14.70 14.81 5.09
N ALA A 296 13.70 15.19 5.89
CA ALA A 296 12.57 15.99 5.44
C ALA A 296 13.01 17.34 4.87
N ARG A 297 13.95 18.03 5.53
CA ARG A 297 14.52 19.30 5.06
C ARG A 297 15.28 19.16 3.74
N LEU A 298 16.13 18.14 3.62
CA LEU A 298 16.87 17.86 2.39
C LEU A 298 15.92 17.52 1.25
N TRP A 299 14.90 16.69 1.52
CA TRP A 299 13.88 16.38 0.54
C TRP A 299 13.06 17.62 0.15
N ASN A 300 12.65 18.46 1.08
CA ASN A 300 11.80 19.61 0.75
C ASN A 300 12.52 20.67 -0.09
N THR A 301 13.85 20.73 0.00
CA THR A 301 14.70 21.70 -0.70
C THR A 301 15.37 21.14 -1.97
N HIS A 302 15.44 19.82 -2.15
CA HIS A 302 16.03 19.23 -3.36
C HIS A 302 15.19 19.52 -4.61
N ARG A 303 15.83 19.51 -5.79
CA ARG A 303 15.13 19.71 -7.06
C ARG A 303 14.72 18.38 -7.66
N ILE A 304 13.41 18.18 -7.80
CA ILE A 304 12.85 17.03 -8.52
C ILE A 304 12.94 17.30 -10.02
N ARG A 305 13.53 16.34 -10.75
CA ARG A 305 13.70 16.41 -12.19
C ARG A 305 12.35 16.28 -12.94
N PRO A 306 12.22 16.87 -14.14
CA PRO A 306 11.10 16.61 -15.04
C PRO A 306 10.89 15.12 -15.26
N SER A 307 9.63 14.71 -15.24
CA SER A 307 9.21 13.34 -15.55
C SER A 307 8.30 13.36 -16.77
N ALA A 308 8.18 12.22 -17.46
CA ALA A 308 7.24 12.08 -18.58
C ALA A 308 5.76 12.16 -18.14
N ASN A 309 5.47 12.17 -16.83
CA ASN A 309 4.12 12.42 -16.32
C ASN A 309 3.90 13.94 -16.18
N PRO A 310 3.09 14.57 -17.05
CA PRO A 310 2.83 16.01 -16.99
C PRO A 310 2.11 16.43 -15.70
N GLU A 311 1.40 15.50 -15.04
CA GLU A 311 0.65 15.74 -13.79
C GLU A 311 1.53 15.73 -12.54
N SER A 312 2.85 15.55 -12.68
CA SER A 312 3.81 15.59 -11.57
C SER A 312 4.82 16.71 -11.78
N PRO A 313 4.57 17.93 -11.26
CA PRO A 313 5.34 19.12 -11.57
C PRO A 313 6.79 18.98 -11.10
N SER A 314 7.77 19.26 -11.96
CA SER A 314 9.18 19.35 -11.55
C SER A 314 9.45 20.62 -10.76
N GLY A 315 10.44 20.59 -9.89
CA GLY A 315 10.80 21.74 -9.05
C GLY A 315 11.23 21.31 -7.66
N ARG A 316 11.47 22.30 -6.79
CA ARG A 316 11.70 22.05 -5.37
C ARG A 316 10.36 21.92 -4.65
N PRO A 317 10.12 20.87 -3.84
CA PRO A 317 8.85 20.70 -3.15
C PRO A 317 8.37 21.94 -2.39
N ASP A 318 9.26 22.61 -1.64
CA ASP A 318 8.89 23.86 -0.95
C ASP A 318 8.45 24.96 -1.91
N TYR A 319 9.16 25.15 -3.02
CA TYR A 319 8.78 26.16 -4.01
C TYR A 319 7.42 25.84 -4.65
N LEU A 320 7.19 24.57 -4.98
CA LEU A 320 5.93 24.09 -5.54
C LEU A 320 4.74 24.24 -4.56
N TYR A 321 5.02 24.11 -3.27
CA TYR A 321 4.02 24.19 -2.20
C TYR A 321 3.67 25.64 -1.86
N PHE A 322 4.68 26.48 -1.59
CA PHE A 322 4.47 27.85 -1.12
C PHE A 322 4.21 28.86 -2.25
N ILE A 323 4.68 28.59 -3.48
CA ILE A 323 4.51 29.50 -4.63
C ILE A 323 3.74 28.79 -5.77
N PRO A 324 2.49 28.33 -5.54
CA PRO A 324 1.72 27.59 -6.55
C PRO A 324 1.44 28.39 -7.82
N ARG A 325 1.34 29.72 -7.71
CA ARG A 325 1.07 30.62 -8.85
C ARG A 325 2.16 30.59 -9.91
N ALA A 326 3.41 30.30 -9.53
CA ALA A 326 4.52 30.16 -10.47
C ALA A 326 4.34 28.97 -11.43
N ASN A 327 3.51 28.00 -11.05
CA ASN A 327 3.18 26.82 -11.86
C ASN A 327 1.73 26.84 -12.37
N HIS A 328 1.14 28.04 -12.51
CA HIS A 328 -0.23 28.21 -12.99
C HIS A 328 -1.29 27.45 -12.18
N THR A 329 -1.04 27.24 -10.89
CA THR A 329 -2.03 26.70 -9.96
C THR A 329 -2.23 27.65 -8.77
N ARG A 330 -3.05 27.23 -7.81
CA ARG A 330 -3.37 27.96 -6.59
C ARG A 330 -3.20 27.07 -5.37
N ASP A 331 -3.12 27.72 -4.21
CA ASP A 331 -3.24 27.04 -2.93
C ASP A 331 -4.70 26.63 -2.69
N TYR A 332 -4.88 25.44 -2.13
CA TYR A 332 -6.17 24.85 -1.79
C TYR A 332 -6.38 24.69 -0.29
N LEU A 333 -5.51 25.27 0.54
CA LEU A 333 -5.61 25.27 1.99
C LEU A 333 -6.98 25.77 2.47
N THR A 334 -7.56 25.06 3.43
CA THR A 334 -8.72 25.50 4.19
C THR A 334 -8.22 26.07 5.51
N GLN A 335 -8.47 27.35 5.75
CA GLN A 335 -8.09 28.00 7.00
C GLN A 335 -8.83 27.37 8.17
N VAL A 336 -8.12 27.22 9.29
CA VAL A 336 -8.64 26.68 10.55
C VAL A 336 -8.26 27.65 11.66
N GLY A 337 -9.21 28.04 12.51
CA GLY A 337 -8.94 28.91 13.65
C GLY A 337 -8.17 28.20 14.74
N VAL A 338 -7.35 28.93 15.50
CA VAL A 338 -6.55 28.35 16.61
C VAL A 338 -7.45 27.67 17.64
N ASP A 339 -8.55 28.31 18.03
CA ASP A 339 -9.54 27.74 18.96
C ASP A 339 -10.11 26.40 18.46
N GLU A 340 -10.27 26.22 17.14
CA GLU A 340 -10.74 24.96 16.56
C GLU A 340 -9.69 23.87 16.66
N VAL A 341 -8.41 24.22 16.48
CA VAL A 341 -7.29 23.30 16.67
C VAL A 341 -7.21 22.89 18.14
N ASP A 342 -7.34 23.83 19.07
CA ASP A 342 -7.29 23.57 20.52
C ASP A 342 -8.43 22.62 20.95
N ILE A 343 -9.65 22.85 20.47
CA ILE A 343 -10.78 21.92 20.68
C ILE A 343 -10.46 20.54 20.09
N ALA A 344 -9.95 20.46 18.86
CA ALA A 344 -9.63 19.17 18.28
C ALA A 344 -8.53 18.42 19.06
N GLU A 345 -7.56 19.16 19.59
CA GLU A 345 -6.46 18.59 20.37
C GLU A 345 -6.95 18.01 21.69
N GLU A 346 -7.78 18.75 22.43
CA GLU A 346 -8.35 18.31 23.71
C GLU A 346 -9.13 16.98 23.58
N TYR A 347 -9.87 16.79 22.48
CA TYR A 347 -10.76 15.64 22.32
C TYR A 347 -10.16 14.48 21.54
N CYS A 348 -9.20 14.73 20.63
CA CYS A 348 -8.76 13.74 19.65
C CYS A 348 -7.27 13.45 19.67
N ALA A 349 -6.44 14.23 20.37
CA ALA A 349 -5.00 14.08 20.36
C ALA A 349 -4.46 13.57 21.70
N GLN A 350 -3.26 12.99 21.65
CA GLN A 350 -2.48 12.61 22.82
C GLN A 350 -1.02 12.97 22.57
N GLU A 351 -0.37 13.49 23.59
CA GLU A 351 1.07 13.75 23.53
C GLU A 351 1.83 12.43 23.43
N PRO A 352 2.79 12.28 22.49
CA PRO A 352 3.66 11.12 22.46
C PRO A 352 4.47 11.05 23.76
N SER A 353 4.69 9.83 24.25
CA SER A 353 5.54 9.64 25.44
C SER A 353 6.93 10.20 25.20
N LEU A 354 7.50 10.88 26.19
CA LEU A 354 8.86 11.44 26.12
C LEU A 354 9.86 10.33 25.74
N ARG A 355 10.63 10.56 24.68
CA ARG A 355 11.59 9.60 24.08
C ARG A 355 10.96 8.23 23.75
N GLY A 356 9.64 8.15 23.63
CA GLY A 356 8.88 6.90 23.45
C GLY A 356 8.95 5.93 24.62
N CYS A 357 9.45 6.36 25.77
CA CYS A 357 9.61 5.53 26.95
C CYS A 357 8.42 5.67 27.89
N SER A 358 8.20 4.67 28.74
CA SER A 358 7.22 4.81 29.82
C SER A 358 7.63 5.95 30.77
N PRO A 359 6.68 6.66 31.41
CA PRO A 359 7.02 7.73 32.35
C PRO A 359 7.95 7.27 33.48
N TYR A 360 7.70 6.07 34.03
CA TYR A 360 8.52 5.47 35.09
C TYR A 360 9.95 5.16 34.63
N PHE A 361 10.11 4.70 33.38
CA PHE A 361 11.44 4.43 32.85
C PHE A 361 12.22 5.72 32.59
N ASN A 362 11.56 6.76 32.06
CA ASN A 362 12.21 8.06 31.91
C ASN A 362 12.72 8.60 33.25
N GLU A 363 11.87 8.56 34.29
CA GLU A 363 12.24 9.02 35.64
C GLU A 363 13.42 8.20 36.20
N LEU A 364 13.37 6.87 36.09
CA LEU A 364 14.46 5.99 36.51
C LEU A 364 15.78 6.31 35.79
N ALA A 365 15.74 6.41 34.46
CA ALA A 365 16.93 6.69 33.67
C ALA A 365 17.50 8.08 33.98
N GLU A 366 16.65 9.09 34.18
CA GLU A 366 17.08 10.44 34.55
C GLU A 366 17.73 10.48 35.94
N MET A 367 17.19 9.76 36.93
CA MET A 367 17.82 9.63 38.26
C MET A 367 19.19 8.95 38.17
N ILE A 368 19.30 7.84 37.44
CA ILE A 368 20.59 7.14 37.26
C ILE A 368 21.61 8.05 36.58
N MET A 369 21.18 8.81 35.57
CA MET A 369 22.07 9.75 34.88
C MET A 369 22.54 10.88 35.79
N GLU A 370 21.68 11.40 36.67
CA GLU A 370 22.04 12.45 37.63
C GLU A 370 23.06 11.93 38.66
N ASP A 371 22.83 10.73 39.21
CA ASP A 371 23.71 10.11 40.21
C ASP A 371 25.10 9.77 39.64
N GLU A 372 25.17 9.27 38.41
CA GLU A 372 26.41 8.84 37.76
C GLU A 372 27.07 9.95 36.89
N GLY A 373 26.45 11.13 36.81
CA GLY A 373 26.95 12.25 36.00
C GLY A 373 26.99 11.97 34.50
N LEU A 374 26.00 11.23 33.99
CA LEU A 374 25.87 10.89 32.57
C LEU A 374 25.09 11.98 31.81
N GLU A 375 25.39 12.15 30.52
CA GLU A 375 24.74 13.13 29.65
C GLU A 375 23.96 12.48 28.52
N MET A 376 22.95 13.19 28.02
CA MET A 376 22.19 12.76 26.84
C MET A 376 23.08 12.78 25.58
N PRO A 377 22.97 11.75 24.72
CA PRO A 377 23.88 11.57 23.61
C PRO A 377 23.54 12.52 22.45
N ASN A 378 24.58 13.02 21.78
CA ASN A 378 24.47 13.81 20.55
C ASN A 378 24.93 13.04 19.32
N THR A 379 25.59 11.89 19.51
CA THR A 379 26.03 11.00 18.45
C THR A 379 25.55 9.57 18.67
N VAL A 380 25.48 8.78 17.60
CA VAL A 380 25.07 7.37 17.70
C VAL A 380 26.04 6.58 18.59
N LYS A 381 27.34 6.92 18.57
CA LYS A 381 28.33 6.29 19.43
C LYS A 381 28.05 6.58 20.91
N GLU A 382 27.84 7.85 21.26
CA GLU A 382 27.45 8.24 22.62
C GLU A 382 26.16 7.57 23.05
N ALA A 383 25.19 7.42 22.14
CA ALA A 383 23.94 6.73 22.45
C ALA A 383 24.13 5.24 22.73
N GLN A 384 25.06 4.59 22.01
CA GLN A 384 25.45 3.22 22.30
C GLN A 384 26.15 3.09 23.65
N ASP A 385 27.07 4.01 23.95
CA ASP A 385 27.82 4.03 25.20
C ASP A 385 26.87 4.25 26.40
N LEU A 386 25.94 5.21 26.30
CA LEU A 386 24.91 5.45 27.31
C LEU A 386 23.95 4.25 27.46
N TYR A 387 23.54 3.64 26.35
CA TYR A 387 22.69 2.44 26.38
C TYR A 387 23.34 1.29 27.15
N ILE A 388 24.62 1.02 26.90
CA ILE A 388 25.37 -0.03 27.61
C ILE A 388 25.53 0.32 29.09
N ALA A 389 25.84 1.59 29.40
CA ALA A 389 25.98 2.06 30.77
C ALA A 389 24.67 1.91 31.56
N LEU A 390 23.54 2.36 31.01
CA LEU A 390 22.23 2.27 31.66
C LEU A 390 21.82 0.81 31.90
N LEU A 391 22.02 -0.09 30.94
CA LEU A 391 21.75 -1.51 31.15
C LEU A 391 22.56 -2.09 32.30
N GLY A 392 23.88 -1.83 32.32
CA GLY A 392 24.76 -2.30 33.37
C GLY A 392 24.37 -1.76 34.75
N LEU A 393 23.92 -0.50 34.84
CA LEU A 393 23.50 0.11 36.10
C LEU A 393 22.15 -0.46 36.57
N ILE A 394 21.19 -0.64 35.66
CA ILE A 394 19.87 -1.19 35.98
C ILE A 394 19.95 -2.65 36.43
N ASP A 395 20.83 -3.46 35.81
CA ASP A 395 21.04 -4.86 36.20
C ASP A 395 21.66 -5.00 37.62
N ASN A 396 22.25 -3.92 38.15
CA ASN A 396 22.87 -3.88 39.47
C ASN A 396 22.00 -3.21 40.55
N LEU A 397 20.79 -2.73 40.20
CA LEU A 397 19.77 -2.25 41.15
C LEU A 397 19.00 -3.42 41.77
#